data_AF-A0A0N1PBK6-F1
#
_entry.id   AF-A0A0N1PBK6-F1
#
_cell.length_a   1.000
_cell.length_b   1.000
_cell.length_c   1.000
_cell.angle_alpha   90.00
_cell.angle_beta   90.00
_cell.angle_gamma   90.00
#
_symmetry.space_group_name_H-M   'P 1'
#
loop_
_entity.id
_entity.type
_entity.pdbx_description
1 polymer ?
#
loop_
_entity_poly.entity_id
_entity_poly.type
_entity_poly.pdbx_seq_one_letter_code
_entity_poly.pdbx_strand_id
1 'polypeptide(L)'
;MCSTSSELQVHTIDPKLHNIDCSRSVWNRAAVIYHMTRTKLHVGVSDKVLFSACISCALKECSASTNLPELLEMRKDVSEVDAAAVEALIFEYVRPNVVLIESCLRFQLKTLTLYAPTVYGSRECVARVALALSQRLYDCSLCLFPETCACACLLAACSLCTVGVDCSTLPAEFRSQLLNRVSEHLLSSNGFL
;
A
#
# COMPACT_ATOMS: atom_id res chain seq x y z
N MET A 1 37.32 22.39 8.75
CA MET A 1 36.43 22.38 9.92
C MET A 1 35.00 22.36 9.40
N CYS A 2 34.18 21.50 10.00
CA CYS A 2 32.93 20.96 9.47
C CYS A 2 31.84 21.99 9.17
N SER A 3 31.13 21.77 8.06
CA SER A 3 29.78 22.28 7.82
C SER A 3 28.95 21.19 7.14
N THR A 4 28.68 20.10 7.86
CA THR A 4 27.59 19.17 7.52
C THR A 4 26.41 19.53 8.40
N SER A 5 25.52 20.35 7.86
CA SER A 5 24.14 20.47 8.31
C SER A 5 23.28 20.21 7.09
N SER A 6 23.01 18.92 6.84
CA SER A 6 21.98 18.50 5.91
C SER A 6 20.65 18.95 6.48
N GLU A 7 20.17 20.09 6.01
CA GLU A 7 18.78 20.48 6.19
C GLU A 7 17.93 19.41 5.48
N LEU A 8 17.39 18.48 6.27
CA LEU A 8 16.22 17.71 5.88
C LEU A 8 15.11 18.73 5.66
N GLN A 9 14.97 19.20 4.42
CA GLN A 9 13.77 19.90 3.98
C GLN A 9 12.61 18.91 4.13
N VAL A 10 11.89 19.05 5.23
CA VAL A 10 10.59 18.42 5.43
C VAL A 10 9.68 19.07 4.40
N HIS A 11 9.59 18.47 3.22
CA HIS A 11 8.63 18.84 2.18
C HIS A 11 7.23 18.64 2.74
N THR A 12 6.72 19.69 3.39
CA THR A 12 5.41 19.72 3.99
C THR A 12 4.45 20.05 2.85
N ILE A 13 3.59 19.09 2.49
CA ILE A 13 2.60 19.25 1.43
C ILE A 13 1.76 20.49 1.77
N ASP A 14 1.66 21.44 0.83
CA ASP A 14 0.86 22.65 1.01
C ASP A 14 -0.59 22.24 1.37
N PRO A 15 -1.12 22.63 2.53
CA PRO A 15 -2.44 22.21 2.97
C PRO A 15 -3.56 22.65 2.01
N LYS A 16 -3.32 23.62 1.13
CA LYS A 16 -4.26 24.03 0.06
C LYS A 16 -4.38 23.00 -1.07
N LEU A 17 -3.45 22.04 -1.19
CA LEU A 17 -3.53 20.92 -2.14
C LEU A 17 -4.59 19.87 -1.73
N HIS A 18 -5.13 19.93 -0.50
CA HIS A 18 -6.10 18.95 0.03
C HIS A 18 -7.56 19.20 -0.36
N ASN A 19 -7.85 20.13 -1.28
CA ASN A 19 -9.23 20.44 -1.67
C ASN A 19 -9.84 19.46 -2.70
N ILE A 20 -9.18 18.35 -3.02
CA ILE A 20 -9.78 17.34 -3.91
C ILE A 20 -10.75 16.45 -3.12
N ASP A 21 -12.04 16.55 -3.43
CA ASP A 21 -13.06 15.67 -2.87
C ASP A 21 -12.96 14.27 -3.49
N CYS A 22 -12.26 13.38 -2.79
CA CYS A 22 -12.15 11.99 -3.18
C CYS A 22 -12.14 11.08 -1.94
N SER A 23 -12.46 9.80 -2.16
CA SER A 23 -12.53 8.84 -1.06
C SER A 23 -11.18 8.72 -0.34
N ARG A 24 -11.23 8.40 0.97
CA ARG A 24 -10.04 8.17 1.79
C ARG A 24 -9.09 7.12 1.20
N SER A 25 -9.64 6.14 0.47
CA SER A 25 -8.86 5.11 -0.22
C SER A 25 -7.99 5.69 -1.33
N VAL A 26 -8.52 6.63 -2.11
CA VAL A 26 -7.79 7.32 -3.18
C VAL A 26 -6.68 8.18 -2.56
N TRP A 27 -7.01 8.92 -1.50
CA TRP A 27 -6.03 9.72 -0.76
C TRP A 27 -4.86 8.90 -0.21
N ASN A 28 -5.15 7.78 0.45
CA ASN A 28 -4.11 6.90 0.98
C ASN A 28 -3.23 6.34 -0.14
N ARG A 29 -3.83 5.95 -1.28
CA ARG A 29 -3.09 5.43 -2.43
C ARG A 29 -2.20 6.51 -3.06
N ALA A 30 -2.71 7.72 -3.23
CA ALA A 30 -1.93 8.85 -3.74
C ALA A 30 -0.76 9.21 -2.82
N ALA A 31 -0.96 9.16 -1.50
CA ALA A 31 0.09 9.42 -0.52
C ALA A 31 1.24 8.39 -0.61
N VAL A 32 0.92 7.10 -0.77
CA VAL A 32 1.95 6.06 -0.94
C VAL A 32 2.70 6.24 -2.25
N ILE A 33 1.98 6.46 -3.36
CA ILE A 33 2.59 6.73 -4.67
C ILE A 33 3.54 7.91 -4.56
N TYR A 34 3.09 9.03 -4.00
CA TYR A 34 3.89 10.23 -3.82
C TYR A 34 5.16 9.96 -3.00
N HIS A 35 5.04 9.27 -1.87
CA HIS A 35 6.19 8.94 -1.02
C HIS A 35 7.20 8.04 -1.73
N MET A 36 6.73 7.01 -2.44
CA MET A 36 7.60 6.11 -3.20
C MET A 36 8.30 6.81 -4.36
N THR A 37 7.59 7.66 -5.10
CA THR A 37 8.18 8.45 -6.19
C THR A 37 9.24 9.41 -5.66
N ARG A 38 8.99 10.13 -4.55
CA ARG A 38 9.98 11.03 -3.93
C ARG A 38 11.22 10.30 -3.45
N THR A 39 11.04 9.15 -2.79
CA THR A 39 12.15 8.41 -2.18
C THR A 39 12.98 7.60 -3.16
N LYS A 40 12.42 7.19 -4.31
CA LYS A 40 13.08 6.24 -5.22
C LYS A 40 13.41 6.81 -6.60
N LEU A 41 12.59 7.71 -7.14
CA LEU A 41 12.76 8.20 -8.51
C LEU A 41 13.47 9.56 -8.58
N HIS A 42 13.68 10.24 -7.44
CA HIS A 42 14.35 11.54 -7.34
C HIS A 42 13.94 12.54 -8.45
N VAL A 43 12.64 12.58 -8.76
CA VAL A 43 12.13 13.36 -9.89
C VAL A 43 12.22 14.86 -9.58
N GLY A 44 12.93 15.60 -10.43
CA GLY A 44 13.15 17.05 -10.32
C GLY A 44 11.95 17.91 -10.71
N VAL A 45 10.74 17.55 -10.29
CA VAL A 45 9.49 18.30 -10.57
C VAL A 45 8.94 18.97 -9.32
N SER A 46 8.10 19.98 -9.51
CA SER A 46 7.42 20.66 -8.41
C SER A 46 6.47 19.72 -7.66
N ASP A 47 6.23 20.01 -6.39
CA ASP A 47 5.30 19.23 -5.56
C ASP A 47 3.89 19.21 -6.14
N LYS A 48 3.45 20.30 -6.77
CA LYS A 48 2.15 20.38 -7.45
C LYS A 48 2.04 19.42 -8.63
N VAL A 49 3.08 19.37 -9.49
CA VAL A 49 3.13 18.45 -10.64
C VAL A 49 3.05 17.01 -10.14
N LEU A 50 3.94 16.66 -9.20
CA LEU A 50 4.03 15.31 -8.68
C LEU A 50 2.73 14.88 -8.00
N PHE A 51 2.18 15.71 -7.12
CA PHE A 51 0.96 15.42 -6.42
C PHE A 51 -0.25 15.24 -7.35
N SER A 52 -0.38 16.10 -8.37
CA SER A 52 -1.43 15.96 -9.39
C SER A 52 -1.33 14.62 -10.13
N ALA A 53 -0.11 14.21 -10.50
CA ALA A 53 0.15 12.93 -11.15
C ALA A 53 -0.19 11.74 -10.22
N CYS A 54 0.23 11.80 -8.95
CA CYS A 54 -0.06 10.75 -7.96
C CYS A 54 -1.55 10.56 -7.71
N ILE A 55 -2.31 11.65 -7.53
CA ILE A 55 -3.78 11.59 -7.38
C ILE A 55 -4.43 11.00 -8.63
N SER A 56 -3.95 11.38 -9.81
CA SER A 56 -4.51 10.91 -11.07
C SER A 56 -4.27 9.43 -11.30
N CYS A 57 -3.07 8.94 -10.97
CA CYS A 57 -2.77 7.52 -10.94
C CYS A 57 -3.64 6.78 -9.90
N ALA A 58 -3.79 7.33 -8.69
CA ALA A 58 -4.62 6.73 -7.66
C ALA A 58 -6.10 6.62 -8.07
N LEU A 59 -6.65 7.64 -8.74
CA LEU A 59 -8.02 7.63 -9.28
C LEU A 59 -8.18 6.56 -10.37
N LYS A 60 -7.25 6.51 -11.34
CA LYS A 60 -7.25 5.50 -12.42
C LYS A 60 -7.23 4.08 -11.85
N GLU A 61 -6.36 3.82 -10.88
CA GLU A 61 -6.20 2.52 -10.22
C GLU A 61 -7.41 2.14 -9.34
N CYS A 62 -8.15 3.13 -8.82
CA CYS A 62 -9.40 2.89 -8.10
C CYS A 62 -10.63 2.82 -9.04
N SER A 63 -10.43 2.80 -10.37
CA SER A 63 -11.52 2.89 -11.37
C SER A 63 -12.45 4.10 -11.15
N ALA A 64 -11.90 5.18 -10.59
CA ALA A 64 -12.61 6.43 -10.33
C ALA A 64 -12.35 7.45 -11.44
N SER A 65 -13.25 8.41 -11.60
CA SER A 65 -13.12 9.47 -12.61
C SER A 65 -11.91 10.37 -12.31
N THR A 66 -11.09 10.63 -13.33
CA THR A 66 -10.04 11.66 -13.28
C THR A 66 -10.56 13.05 -13.62
N ASN A 67 -11.84 13.20 -13.97
CA ASN A 67 -12.44 14.47 -14.34
C ASN A 67 -13.00 15.23 -13.11
N LEU A 68 -12.31 15.15 -11.97
CA LEU A 68 -12.70 15.90 -10.78
C LEU A 68 -12.41 17.39 -11.01
N PRO A 69 -13.38 18.30 -10.80
CA PRO A 69 -13.21 19.73 -11.01
C PRO A 69 -11.98 20.30 -10.30
N GLU A 70 -11.69 19.82 -9.09
CA GLU A 70 -10.58 20.28 -8.26
C GLU A 70 -9.23 19.75 -8.75
N LEU A 71 -9.21 18.56 -9.34
CA LEU A 71 -8.01 18.01 -10.00
C LEU A 71 -7.74 18.76 -11.31
N LEU A 72 -8.79 19.06 -12.08
CA LEU A 72 -8.67 19.86 -13.30
C LEU A 72 -8.18 21.27 -12.98
N GLU A 73 -8.67 21.85 -11.88
CA GLU A 73 -8.24 23.19 -11.46
C GLU A 73 -6.79 23.20 -10.99
N MET A 74 -6.37 22.18 -10.24
CA MET A 74 -4.97 21.99 -9.87
C MET A 74 -4.06 21.81 -11.09
N ARG A 75 -4.56 21.19 -12.17
CA ARG A 75 -3.80 20.98 -13.40
C ARG A 75 -3.64 22.23 -14.26
N LYS A 76 -4.46 23.28 -14.09
CA LYS A 76 -4.31 24.52 -14.89
C LYS A 76 -2.97 25.21 -14.64
N ASP A 77 -2.43 25.09 -13.42
CA ASP A 77 -1.15 25.68 -13.01
C ASP A 77 0.04 24.73 -13.21
N VAL A 78 -0.18 23.56 -13.83
CA VAL A 78 0.80 22.48 -13.95
C VAL A 78 1.06 22.21 -15.43
N SER A 79 2.33 22.05 -15.79
CA SER A 79 2.73 21.59 -17.12
C SER A 79 2.13 20.22 -17.40
N GLU A 80 1.23 20.13 -18.39
CA GLU A 80 0.59 18.86 -18.77
C GLU A 80 1.63 17.83 -19.23
N VAL A 81 2.69 18.28 -19.90
CA VAL A 81 3.78 17.42 -20.37
C VAL A 81 4.55 16.82 -19.20
N ASP A 82 4.86 17.63 -18.18
CA ASP A 82 5.56 17.14 -16.99
C ASP A 82 4.67 16.23 -16.17
N ALA A 83 3.39 16.57 -16.01
CA ALA A 83 2.43 15.71 -15.33
C ALA A 83 2.28 14.36 -16.04
N ALA A 84 2.15 14.35 -17.38
CA ALA A 84 2.07 13.13 -18.17
C ALA A 84 3.36 12.30 -18.12
N ALA A 85 4.53 12.94 -18.16
CA ALA A 85 5.81 12.26 -18.03
C ALA A 85 5.99 11.63 -16.64
N VAL A 86 5.59 12.35 -15.58
CA VAL A 86 5.59 11.82 -14.22
C VAL A 86 4.57 10.71 -14.05
N GLU A 87 3.38 10.82 -14.64
CA GLU A 87 2.40 9.72 -14.66
C GLU A 87 2.94 8.48 -15.37
N ALA A 88 3.65 8.64 -16.49
CA ALA A 88 4.28 7.53 -17.20
C ALA A 88 5.38 6.87 -16.36
N LEU A 89 6.23 7.68 -15.71
CA LEU A 89 7.26 7.19 -14.78
C LEU A 89 6.64 6.49 -13.56
N ILE A 90 5.59 7.07 -12.98
CA ILE A 90 4.81 6.45 -11.90
C ILE A 90 4.20 5.16 -12.39
N PHE A 91 3.59 5.11 -13.58
CA PHE A 91 2.96 3.90 -14.08
C PHE A 91 3.97 2.79 -14.32
N GLU A 92 5.12 3.11 -14.93
CA GLU A 92 6.21 2.16 -15.15
C GLU A 92 6.83 1.67 -13.82
N TYR A 93 6.90 2.55 -12.82
CA TYR A 93 7.53 2.24 -11.54
C TYR A 93 6.58 1.70 -10.46
N VAL A 94 5.29 2.05 -10.45
CA VAL A 94 4.32 1.70 -9.39
C VAL A 94 3.48 0.49 -9.78
N ARG A 95 3.13 0.33 -11.06
CA ARG A 95 2.32 -0.83 -11.52
C ARG A 95 2.98 -2.18 -11.22
N PRO A 96 4.32 -2.35 -11.28
CA PRO A 96 4.97 -3.57 -10.84
C PRO A 96 5.14 -3.67 -9.32
N ASN A 97 5.00 -2.56 -8.58
CA ASN A 97 5.56 -2.42 -7.23
C ASN A 97 4.55 -2.09 -6.11
N VAL A 98 3.27 -1.76 -6.40
CA VAL A 98 2.31 -1.37 -5.34
C VAL A 98 0.87 -1.80 -5.63
N VAL A 99 0.54 -3.02 -5.24
CA VAL A 99 -0.74 -3.23 -4.56
C VAL A 99 -0.43 -3.22 -3.06
N LEU A 100 -1.15 -2.41 -2.27
CA LEU A 100 -0.88 -2.36 -0.83
C LEU A 100 -1.36 -3.65 -0.18
N ILE A 101 -0.54 -4.24 0.69
CA ILE A 101 -0.89 -5.43 1.47
C ILE A 101 -2.22 -5.19 2.20
N GLU A 102 -2.42 -3.99 2.74
CA GLU A 102 -3.64 -3.55 3.43
C GLU A 102 -4.88 -3.58 2.55
N SER A 103 -4.73 -3.25 1.27
CA SER A 103 -5.84 -3.29 0.31
C SER A 103 -6.28 -4.74 0.05
N CYS A 104 -5.34 -5.69 0.09
CA CYS A 104 -5.59 -7.11 -0.05
C CYS A 104 -6.17 -7.73 1.24
N LEU A 105 -5.81 -7.22 2.42
CA LEU A 105 -6.25 -7.78 3.71
C LEU A 105 -7.76 -7.89 3.82
N ARG A 106 -8.53 -6.88 3.40
CA ARG A 106 -10.00 -6.91 3.52
C ARG A 106 -10.62 -8.04 2.69
N PHE A 107 -10.16 -8.20 1.45
CA PHE A 107 -10.65 -9.23 0.56
C PHE A 107 -10.27 -10.61 1.10
N GLN A 108 -9.00 -10.80 1.43
CA GLN A 108 -8.50 -12.09 1.92
C GLN A 108 -9.05 -12.46 3.29
N LEU A 109 -9.35 -11.49 4.16
CA LEU A 109 -10.03 -11.74 5.43
C LEU A 109 -11.47 -12.21 5.21
N LYS A 110 -12.18 -11.62 4.24
CA LYS A 110 -13.53 -12.09 3.87
C LYS A 110 -13.47 -13.54 3.38
N THR A 111 -12.54 -13.84 2.48
CA THR A 111 -12.29 -15.19 1.99
C THR A 111 -11.98 -16.13 3.14
N LEU A 112 -11.03 -15.77 4.02
CA LEU A 112 -10.67 -16.57 5.17
C LEU A 112 -11.88 -16.83 6.10
N THR A 113 -12.69 -15.83 6.41
CA THR A 113 -13.90 -16.03 7.25
C THR A 113 -14.97 -16.90 6.60
N LEU A 114 -15.00 -16.98 5.27
CA LEU A 114 -15.92 -17.84 4.54
C LEU A 114 -15.53 -19.31 4.67
N TYR A 115 -14.23 -19.62 4.58
CA TYR A 115 -13.71 -20.99 4.62
C TYR A 115 -13.31 -21.47 6.03
N ALA A 116 -13.05 -20.54 6.95
CA ALA A 116 -12.77 -20.78 8.37
C ALA A 116 -13.70 -19.93 9.25
N PRO A 117 -14.97 -20.36 9.47
CA PRO A 117 -15.95 -19.59 10.23
C PRO A 117 -15.53 -19.26 11.68
N THR A 118 -14.62 -20.05 12.26
CA THR A 118 -14.01 -19.80 13.58
C THR A 118 -13.33 -18.43 13.68
N VAL A 119 -12.84 -17.89 12.55
CA VAL A 119 -12.22 -16.58 12.47
C VAL A 119 -13.24 -15.45 12.69
N TYR A 120 -14.53 -15.67 12.40
CA TYR A 120 -15.55 -14.63 12.49
C TYR A 120 -15.64 -14.01 13.89
N GLY A 121 -15.57 -14.83 14.95
CA GLY A 121 -15.63 -14.36 16.33
C GLY A 121 -14.46 -13.49 16.77
N SER A 122 -13.30 -13.63 16.11
CA SER A 122 -12.07 -12.88 16.41
C SER A 122 -11.63 -11.98 15.27
N ARG A 123 -12.52 -11.72 14.30
CA ARG A 123 -12.19 -11.08 13.01
C ARG A 123 -11.49 -9.75 13.17
N GLU A 124 -11.96 -8.92 14.11
CA GLU A 124 -11.38 -7.60 14.34
C GLU A 124 -9.97 -7.68 14.93
N CYS A 125 -9.75 -8.60 15.89
CA CYS A 125 -8.43 -8.83 16.47
C CYS A 125 -7.45 -9.34 15.41
N VAL A 126 -7.86 -10.36 14.63
CA VAL A 126 -7.07 -10.90 13.52
C VAL A 126 -6.75 -9.82 12.49
N ALA A 127 -7.70 -8.97 12.12
CA ALA A 127 -7.46 -7.88 11.17
C ALA A 127 -6.43 -6.87 11.68
N ARG A 128 -6.50 -6.47 12.96
CA ARG A 128 -5.57 -5.52 13.57
C ARG A 128 -4.15 -6.10 13.66
N VAL A 129 -4.01 -7.37 14.05
CA VAL A 129 -2.71 -8.04 14.10
C VAL A 129 -2.14 -8.23 12.70
N ALA A 130 -2.96 -8.62 11.72
CA ALA A 130 -2.51 -8.77 10.33
C ALA A 130 -2.04 -7.45 9.72
N LEU A 131 -2.70 -6.34 10.06
CA LEU A 131 -2.29 -4.98 9.68
C LEU A 131 -0.97 -4.57 10.34
N ALA A 132 -0.74 -4.93 11.61
CA ALA A 132 0.54 -4.67 12.25
C ALA A 132 1.68 -5.49 11.61
N LEU A 133 1.40 -6.74 11.23
CA LEU A 133 2.37 -7.61 10.56
C LEU A 133 2.71 -7.13 9.14
N SER A 134 1.76 -6.55 8.40
CA SER A 134 2.02 -6.08 7.03
C SER A 134 3.08 -4.98 6.98
N GLN A 135 3.16 -4.15 8.02
CA GLN A 135 4.17 -3.08 8.12
C GLN A 135 5.60 -3.63 7.97
N ARG A 136 5.86 -4.82 8.50
CA ARG A 136 7.18 -5.46 8.48
C ARG A 136 7.59 -5.96 7.09
N LEU A 137 6.61 -6.26 6.24
CA LEU A 137 6.87 -6.81 4.91
C LEU A 137 7.30 -5.73 3.93
N TYR A 138 6.98 -4.46 4.20
CA TYR A 138 7.43 -3.32 3.41
C TYR A 138 8.94 -3.06 3.49
N ASP A 139 9.61 -3.59 4.51
CA ASP A 139 11.07 -3.47 4.65
C ASP A 139 11.85 -4.47 3.77
N CYS A 140 11.16 -5.37 3.06
CA CYS A 140 11.79 -6.40 2.25
C CYS A 140 11.12 -6.58 0.87
N SER A 141 11.77 -7.34 -0.01
CA SER A 141 11.29 -7.60 -1.38
C SER A 141 10.00 -8.41 -1.46
N LEU A 142 9.52 -8.97 -0.35
CA LEU A 142 8.27 -9.73 -0.31
C LEU A 142 7.04 -8.82 -0.50
N CYS A 143 7.14 -7.53 -0.20
CA CYS A 143 6.03 -6.57 -0.40
C CYS A 143 5.54 -6.47 -1.86
N LEU A 144 6.35 -6.94 -2.82
CA LEU A 144 5.99 -7.04 -4.24
C LEU A 144 4.90 -8.10 -4.51
N PHE A 145 4.53 -8.91 -3.52
CA PHE A 145 3.51 -9.96 -3.62
C PHE A 145 2.37 -9.74 -2.60
N PRO A 146 1.58 -8.66 -2.74
CA PRO A 146 0.74 -8.15 -1.67
C PRO A 146 -0.46 -9.03 -1.32
N GLU A 147 -1.02 -9.74 -2.29
CA GLU A 147 -2.08 -10.74 -2.02
C GLU A 147 -1.53 -11.90 -1.19
N THR A 148 -0.35 -12.40 -1.56
CA THR A 148 0.33 -13.47 -0.82
C THR A 148 0.73 -13.00 0.57
N CYS A 149 1.24 -11.78 0.70
CA CYS A 149 1.54 -11.15 1.97
C CYS A 149 0.30 -10.98 2.85
N ALA A 150 -0.82 -10.57 2.28
CA ALA A 150 -2.07 -10.44 3.02
C ALA A 150 -2.55 -11.80 3.56
N CYS A 151 -2.50 -12.86 2.75
CA CYS A 151 -2.81 -14.22 3.18
C CYS A 151 -1.88 -14.67 4.33
N ALA A 152 -0.57 -14.47 4.18
CA ALA A 152 0.42 -14.83 5.20
C ALA A 152 0.21 -14.05 6.52
N CYS A 153 -0.01 -12.73 6.44
CA CYS A 153 -0.31 -11.90 7.60
C CYS A 153 -1.58 -12.37 8.33
N LEU A 154 -2.63 -12.76 7.60
CA LEU A 154 -3.88 -13.23 8.19
C LEU A 154 -3.71 -14.59 8.88
N LEU A 155 -2.98 -15.53 8.29
CA LEU A 155 -2.69 -16.83 8.91
C LEU A 155 -1.82 -16.68 10.15
N ALA A 156 -0.76 -15.85 10.07
CA ALA A 156 0.10 -15.54 11.21
C ALA A 156 -0.70 -14.84 12.33
N ALA A 157 -1.58 -13.89 11.98
CA ALA A 157 -2.47 -13.25 12.93
C ALA A 157 -3.44 -14.24 13.59
N CYS A 158 -3.97 -15.21 12.85
CA CYS A 158 -4.80 -16.27 13.45
C CYS A 158 -4.02 -17.08 14.49
N SER A 159 -2.78 -17.46 14.17
CA SER A 159 -1.91 -18.18 15.11
C SER A 159 -1.62 -17.36 16.38
N LEU A 160 -1.24 -16.09 16.24
CA LEU A 160 -0.98 -15.19 17.37
C LEU A 160 -2.23 -14.90 18.21
N CYS A 161 -3.40 -14.87 17.58
CA CYS A 161 -4.69 -14.72 18.26
C CYS A 161 -5.25 -16.05 18.78
N THR A 162 -4.52 -17.17 18.70
CA THR A 162 -4.96 -18.52 19.10
C THR A 162 -6.24 -19.01 18.40
N VAL A 163 -6.46 -18.56 17.16
CA VAL A 163 -7.59 -18.97 16.33
C VAL A 163 -7.19 -20.15 15.47
N GLY A 164 -7.82 -21.31 15.71
CA GLY A 164 -7.61 -22.51 14.91
C GLY A 164 -8.15 -22.34 13.49
N VAL A 165 -7.26 -22.51 12.50
CA VAL A 165 -7.57 -22.49 11.06
C VAL A 165 -7.04 -23.78 10.45
N ASP A 166 -7.92 -24.55 9.80
CA ASP A 166 -7.53 -25.70 9.00
C ASP A 166 -7.11 -25.23 7.60
N CYS A 167 -5.81 -25.17 7.33
CA CYS A 167 -5.31 -24.72 6.03
C CYS A 167 -5.69 -25.65 4.86
N SER A 168 -6.15 -26.88 5.12
CA SER A 168 -6.53 -27.82 4.07
C SER A 168 -7.85 -27.44 3.38
N THR A 169 -8.73 -26.71 4.09
CA THR A 169 -10.04 -26.27 3.60
C THR A 169 -9.98 -24.91 2.89
N LEU A 170 -8.83 -24.25 2.91
CA LEU A 170 -8.64 -22.93 2.32
C LEU A 170 -8.40 -22.99 0.80
N PRO A 171 -8.71 -21.92 0.07
CA PRO A 171 -8.39 -21.78 -1.35
C PRO A 171 -6.88 -21.95 -1.65
N ALA A 172 -6.55 -22.25 -2.91
CA ALA A 172 -5.17 -22.51 -3.34
C ALA A 172 -4.20 -21.35 -3.06
N GLU A 173 -4.69 -20.12 -3.07
CA GLU A 173 -3.94 -18.90 -2.71
C GLU A 173 -3.39 -18.91 -1.27
N PHE A 174 -3.99 -19.70 -0.36
CA PHE A 174 -3.49 -19.93 1.01
C PHE A 174 -2.47 -21.10 1.11
N ARG A 175 -2.10 -21.72 -0.01
CA ARG A 175 -1.25 -22.94 -0.05
C ARG A 175 -0.05 -22.81 -0.98
N SER A 176 0.32 -21.59 -1.38
CA SER A 176 1.44 -21.35 -2.29
C SER A 176 2.80 -21.51 -1.60
N GLN A 177 3.83 -21.95 -2.34
CA GLN A 177 5.20 -22.01 -1.80
C GLN A 177 5.73 -20.62 -1.40
N LEU A 178 5.30 -19.58 -2.12
CA LEU A 178 5.65 -18.20 -1.78
C LEU A 178 5.05 -17.78 -0.45
N LEU A 179 3.81 -18.19 -0.14
CA LEU A 179 3.17 -17.94 1.14
C LEU A 179 3.96 -18.55 2.30
N ASN A 180 4.50 -19.76 2.14
CA ASN A 180 5.35 -20.39 3.17
C ASN A 180 6.59 -19.54 3.45
N ARG A 181 7.27 -19.05 2.39
CA ARG A 181 8.44 -18.17 2.53
C ARG A 181 8.10 -16.86 3.25
N VAL A 182 6.96 -16.24 2.93
CA VAL A 182 6.52 -15.02 3.61
C VAL A 182 6.20 -15.30 5.08
N SER A 183 5.56 -16.43 5.37
CA SER A 183 5.20 -16.84 6.74
C SER A 183 6.45 -17.11 7.59
N GLU A 184 7.45 -17.81 7.03
CA GLU A 184 8.75 -18.01 7.69
C GLU A 184 9.45 -16.68 8.01
N HIS A 185 9.41 -15.72 7.08
CA HIS A 185 9.98 -14.39 7.31
C HIS A 185 9.26 -13.63 8.44
N LEU A 186 7.92 -13.66 8.46
CA LEU A 186 7.12 -13.06 9.53
C LEU A 186 7.39 -13.69 10.90
N LEU A 187 7.59 -15.01 10.96
CA LEU A 187 7.81 -15.74 12.21
C LEU A 187 9.24 -15.62 12.75
N SER A 188 10.25 -15.72 11.88
CA SER A 188 11.67 -15.56 12.24
C SER A 188 11.98 -14.16 12.77
N SER A 189 11.36 -13.14 12.20
CA SER A 189 11.56 -11.75 12.61
C SER A 189 10.85 -11.42 13.93
N ASN A 190 9.95 -12.28 14.42
CA ASN A 190 9.12 -12.07 15.59
C ASN A 190 9.78 -12.53 16.91
N GLY A 191 10.97 -13.13 16.88
CA GLY A 191 11.66 -13.57 18.10
C GLY A 191 10.87 -14.60 18.93
N PHE A 192 9.98 -15.36 18.28
CA PHE A 192 9.15 -16.40 18.89
C PHE A 192 9.67 -17.83 18.59
N LEU A 193 10.95 -17.96 18.24
CA LEU A 193 11.71 -19.21 18.28
C LEU A 193 12.90 -19.06 19.22
#